data_AF-A0A661TGH4-F1
#
_entry.id   AF-A0A661TGH4-F1
#
_cell.length_a   1.000
_cell.length_b   1.000
_cell.length_c   1.000
_cell.angle_alpha   90.00
_cell.angle_beta   90.00
_cell.angle_gamma   90.00
#
_symmetry.space_group_name_H-M   'P 1'
#
loop_
_entity.id
_entity.type
_entity.pdbx_description
1 polymer ?
#
loop_
_entity_poly.entity_id
_entity_poly.type
_entity_poly.pdbx_seq_one_letter_code
_entity_poly.pdbx_strand_id
1 'polypeptide(L)'
;MTINQQIEQSMKIRWNEPLPEMPAFVDGVRRAPDRGIRLNRSQAATALKNVLRYIPEQFHEKLIPEFLQELKEKGRIYGYRFRPEGSIKAGSIDTYKGNCLAGKAFQLMIDNNLDFDVALYPYELITYGETGSVCQNWMQYRLIKKYLEALTEDQTLVMQSGHPMGLFRSGPEDPRVIITNGLMVGLYDNPDDWEIAAQMGVSSYGQMTAGGWMYIGPQGIVHGTYNTLINAGRKMCNVPPRGNLEGLVFVSSGLGGMSGAQPKAAKIAGAVSVTAEVDASRIRTRHEQGWVDMVSGDLKEIFAAVEKAVAEKDPLSIAFHGNIVDLLAHIADHDIHVDLLSDQTSCHVVYDGGYCPQGVSFDERTRLLATDRTRFRALVDKSLRRHIELIRVLSDRGVYFFDYGNAFLKAVFDAGVTEIAKNGVDCKDGFIYPSYFEDI
;
A
#
# COMPACT_ATOMS: atom_id res chain seq x y z
N MET A 1 0.09 -26.17 -40.81
CA MET A 1 -0.48 -25.25 -39.81
C MET A 1 0.49 -25.18 -38.64
N THR A 2 0.94 -24.00 -38.24
CA THR A 2 1.83 -23.86 -37.06
C THR A 2 1.06 -24.18 -35.78
N ILE A 3 1.76 -24.51 -34.70
CA ILE A 3 1.12 -24.73 -33.39
C ILE A 3 0.29 -23.51 -32.94
N ASN A 4 0.78 -22.30 -33.23
CA ASN A 4 0.08 -21.06 -32.91
C ASN A 4 -1.21 -20.89 -33.71
N GLN A 5 -1.23 -21.28 -34.99
CA GLN A 5 -2.47 -21.28 -35.80
C GLN A 5 -3.51 -22.28 -35.25
N GLN A 6 -3.10 -23.45 -34.74
CA GLN A 6 -4.01 -24.42 -34.13
C GLN A 6 -4.59 -23.91 -32.80
N ILE A 7 -3.74 -23.29 -31.96
CA ILE A 7 -4.16 -22.65 -30.72
C ILE A 7 -5.15 -21.52 -31.03
N GLU A 8 -4.80 -20.65 -31.97
CA GLU A 8 -5.63 -19.52 -32.38
C GLU A 8 -7.02 -19.95 -32.84
N GLN A 9 -7.13 -21.04 -33.62
CA GLN A 9 -8.41 -21.60 -34.04
C GLN A 9 -9.23 -22.19 -32.90
N SER A 10 -8.58 -22.62 -31.82
CA SER A 10 -9.23 -23.19 -30.63
C SER A 10 -9.68 -22.11 -29.64
N MET A 11 -9.08 -20.91 -29.69
CA MET A 11 -9.39 -19.80 -28.80
C MET A 11 -10.74 -19.15 -29.15
N LYS A 12 -11.73 -19.35 -28.27
CA LYS A 12 -13.04 -18.68 -28.38
C LYS A 12 -12.98 -17.21 -27.94
N ILE A 13 -12.14 -16.92 -26.95
CA ILE A 13 -11.93 -15.57 -26.41
C ILE A 13 -10.49 -15.19 -26.75
N ARG A 14 -10.34 -14.20 -27.61
CA ARG A 14 -9.05 -13.71 -28.08
C ARG A 14 -9.13 -12.24 -28.47
N TRP A 15 -7.97 -11.63 -28.63
CA TRP A 15 -7.87 -10.32 -29.25
C TRP A 15 -8.15 -10.43 -30.76
N ASN A 16 -9.23 -9.79 -31.21
CA ASN A 16 -9.64 -9.75 -32.61
C ASN A 16 -9.84 -8.32 -33.15
N GLU A 17 -9.44 -7.32 -32.37
CA GLU A 17 -9.59 -5.91 -32.70
C GLU A 17 -8.32 -5.37 -33.40
N PRO A 18 -8.42 -4.30 -34.20
CA PRO A 18 -7.24 -3.59 -34.65
C PRO A 18 -6.42 -3.06 -33.46
N LEU A 19 -5.13 -2.75 -33.68
CA LEU A 19 -4.34 -2.10 -32.64
C LEU A 19 -4.95 -0.75 -32.27
N PRO A 20 -5.24 -0.49 -30.98
CA PRO A 20 -5.76 0.79 -30.56
C PRO A 20 -4.70 1.88 -30.70
N GLU A 21 -5.16 3.12 -30.82
CA GLU A 21 -4.29 4.30 -30.70
C GLU A 21 -3.76 4.43 -29.27
N MET A 22 -2.67 5.19 -29.10
CA MET A 22 -2.08 5.41 -27.77
C MET A 22 -2.96 6.40 -26.99
N PRO A 23 -3.57 6.01 -25.86
CA PRO A 23 -4.42 6.90 -25.09
C PRO A 23 -3.66 8.05 -24.45
N ALA A 24 -4.29 9.21 -24.32
CA ALA A 24 -3.67 10.38 -23.70
C ALA A 24 -3.55 10.21 -22.17
N PHE A 25 -2.45 10.69 -21.60
CA PHE A 25 -2.31 10.80 -20.14
C PHE A 25 -2.76 12.19 -19.68
N VAL A 26 -3.58 12.23 -18.65
CA VAL A 26 -3.99 13.46 -17.97
C VAL A 26 -2.89 13.88 -16.99
N ASP A 27 -2.48 15.15 -17.07
CA ASP A 27 -1.49 15.75 -16.17
C ASP A 27 -1.99 15.79 -14.72
N GLY A 28 -1.07 15.72 -13.77
CA GLY A 28 -1.36 15.77 -12.34
C GLY A 28 -1.86 14.47 -11.71
N VAL A 29 -2.22 13.46 -12.52
CA VAL A 29 -2.51 12.10 -12.01
C VAL A 29 -1.21 11.39 -11.66
N ARG A 30 -1.17 10.81 -10.44
CA ARG A 30 0.03 10.13 -9.93
C ARG A 30 0.43 8.95 -10.81
N ARG A 31 1.74 8.76 -10.95
CA ARG A 31 2.37 7.69 -11.74
C ARG A 31 3.28 6.85 -10.85
N ALA A 32 3.33 5.55 -11.11
CA ALA A 32 4.28 4.70 -10.43
C ALA A 32 5.72 5.16 -10.73
N PRO A 33 6.62 5.19 -9.72
CA PRO A 33 8.01 5.55 -9.94
C PRO A 33 8.70 4.52 -10.85
N ASP A 34 9.78 4.96 -11.52
CA ASP A 34 10.68 4.02 -12.19
C ASP A 34 11.35 3.12 -11.15
N ARG A 35 11.32 1.81 -11.40
CA ARG A 35 11.92 0.79 -10.53
C ARG A 35 13.26 0.28 -11.07
N GLY A 36 13.68 0.77 -12.24
CA GLY A 36 14.87 0.30 -12.94
C GLY A 36 14.69 -1.10 -13.52
N ILE A 37 15.54 -1.43 -14.49
CA ILE A 37 15.59 -2.76 -15.10
C ILE A 37 16.64 -3.63 -14.41
N ARG A 38 16.23 -4.79 -13.90
CA ARG A 38 17.13 -5.81 -13.32
C ARG A 38 17.42 -6.96 -14.29
N LEU A 39 16.67 -7.02 -15.40
CA LEU A 39 16.76 -8.11 -16.35
C LEU A 39 18.04 -8.06 -17.18
N ASN A 40 18.71 -9.20 -17.30
CA ASN A 40 19.73 -9.37 -18.33
C ASN A 40 19.09 -9.45 -19.73
N ARG A 41 19.90 -9.40 -20.79
CA ARG A 41 19.41 -9.40 -22.18
C ARG A 41 18.50 -10.59 -22.51
N SER A 42 18.82 -11.78 -22.02
CA SER A 42 18.01 -13.00 -22.26
C SER A 42 16.66 -12.92 -21.54
N GLN A 43 16.67 -12.45 -20.30
CA GLN A 43 15.45 -12.23 -19.52
C GLN A 43 14.57 -11.14 -20.14
N ALA A 44 15.16 -10.02 -20.60
CA ALA A 44 14.42 -8.96 -21.28
C ALA A 44 13.77 -9.46 -22.59
N ALA A 45 14.49 -10.27 -23.38
CA ALA A 45 13.91 -10.92 -24.55
C ALA A 45 12.76 -11.86 -24.18
N THR A 46 12.87 -12.60 -23.06
CA THR A 46 11.79 -13.44 -22.53
C THR A 46 10.61 -12.59 -22.04
N ALA A 47 10.83 -11.45 -21.38
CA ALA A 47 9.77 -10.53 -20.96
C ALA A 47 8.96 -10.03 -22.16
N LEU A 48 9.64 -9.65 -23.25
CA LEU A 48 9.00 -9.26 -24.50
C LEU A 48 8.17 -10.40 -25.11
N LYS A 49 8.74 -11.61 -25.18
CA LYS A 49 7.98 -12.79 -25.64
C LYS A 49 6.76 -13.03 -24.76
N ASN A 50 6.90 -12.89 -23.44
CA ASN A 50 5.86 -13.15 -22.48
C ASN A 50 4.65 -12.22 -22.66
N VAL A 51 4.89 -10.93 -22.89
CA VAL A 51 3.83 -9.96 -23.12
C VAL A 51 3.20 -10.08 -24.52
N LEU A 52 3.99 -10.46 -25.53
CA LEU A 52 3.49 -10.63 -26.90
C LEU A 52 2.54 -11.82 -27.06
N ARG A 53 2.53 -12.78 -26.11
CA ARG A 53 1.55 -13.89 -26.08
C ARG A 53 0.09 -13.43 -26.05
N TYR A 54 -0.18 -12.19 -25.61
CA TYR A 54 -1.54 -11.65 -25.54
C TYR A 54 -2.05 -11.08 -26.86
N ILE A 55 -1.16 -10.88 -27.85
CA ILE A 55 -1.44 -10.13 -29.07
C ILE A 55 -1.15 -10.99 -30.31
N PRO A 56 -1.95 -10.90 -31.39
CA PRO A 56 -1.67 -11.58 -32.66
C PRO A 56 -0.28 -11.26 -33.23
N GLU A 57 0.38 -12.27 -33.81
CA GLU A 57 1.77 -12.21 -34.31
C GLU A 57 2.01 -11.08 -35.31
N GLN A 58 1.02 -10.78 -36.16
CA GLN A 58 1.08 -9.71 -37.17
C GLN A 58 1.36 -8.32 -36.58
N PHE A 59 1.16 -8.13 -35.28
CA PHE A 59 1.40 -6.86 -34.58
C PHE A 59 2.72 -6.83 -33.80
N HIS A 60 3.44 -7.96 -33.68
CA HIS A 60 4.60 -8.08 -32.80
C HIS A 60 5.72 -7.13 -33.18
N GLU A 61 6.07 -7.05 -34.47
CA GLU A 61 7.15 -6.18 -34.95
C GLU A 61 6.92 -4.70 -34.59
N LYS A 62 5.66 -4.25 -34.67
CA LYS A 62 5.28 -2.87 -34.31
C LYS A 62 5.31 -2.61 -32.80
N LEU A 63 4.98 -3.60 -31.97
CA LEU A 63 4.86 -3.44 -30.53
C LEU A 63 6.17 -3.66 -29.76
N ILE A 64 7.10 -4.44 -30.31
CA ILE A 64 8.39 -4.72 -29.66
C ILE A 64 9.13 -3.44 -29.23
N PRO A 65 9.28 -2.40 -30.08
CA PRO A 65 9.96 -1.17 -29.67
C PRO A 65 9.27 -0.46 -28.51
N GLU A 66 7.93 -0.39 -28.54
CA GLU A 66 7.10 0.24 -27.51
C GLU A 66 7.25 -0.49 -26.17
N PHE A 67 7.09 -1.82 -26.16
CA PHE A 67 7.23 -2.62 -24.94
C PHE A 67 8.65 -2.62 -24.40
N LEU A 68 9.67 -2.61 -25.27
CA LEU A 68 11.06 -2.50 -24.84
C LEU A 68 11.34 -1.13 -24.21
N GLN A 69 10.74 -0.06 -24.72
CA GLN A 69 10.85 1.26 -24.15
C GLN A 69 10.20 1.32 -22.76
N GLU A 70 8.97 0.81 -22.61
CA GLU A 70 8.30 0.72 -21.30
C GLU A 70 9.15 -0.07 -20.29
N LEU A 71 9.68 -1.23 -20.69
CA LEU A 71 10.53 -2.05 -19.83
C LEU A 71 11.77 -1.29 -19.35
N LYS A 72 12.39 -0.48 -20.21
CA LYS A 72 13.59 0.30 -19.87
C LYS A 72 13.28 1.49 -18.96
N GLU A 73 12.19 2.19 -19.21
CA GLU A 73 11.84 3.45 -18.53
C GLU A 73 11.05 3.24 -17.24
N LYS A 74 10.42 2.07 -17.07
CA LYS A 74 9.54 1.77 -15.93
C LYS A 74 9.92 0.50 -15.19
N GLY A 75 10.86 -0.27 -15.72
CA GLY A 75 11.16 -1.63 -15.24
C GLY A 75 10.05 -2.65 -15.51
N ARG A 76 8.95 -2.26 -16.17
CA ARG A 76 7.78 -3.12 -16.42
C ARG A 76 7.14 -2.79 -17.76
N ILE A 77 6.42 -3.75 -18.32
CA ILE A 77 5.61 -3.58 -19.54
C ILE A 77 4.14 -3.52 -19.13
N TYR A 78 3.57 -2.31 -19.09
CA TYR A 78 2.16 -2.08 -18.77
C TYR A 78 1.28 -2.19 -20.02
N GLY A 79 1.86 -1.97 -21.21
CA GLY A 79 1.17 -1.93 -22.49
C GLY A 79 0.18 -0.77 -22.55
N TYR A 80 0.66 0.46 -22.32
CA TYR A 80 -0.19 1.65 -22.18
C TYR A 80 -1.16 1.87 -23.34
N ARG A 81 -0.76 1.47 -24.56
CA ARG A 81 -1.62 1.49 -25.75
C ARG A 81 -2.94 0.75 -25.56
N PHE A 82 -2.94 -0.31 -24.75
CA PHE A 82 -4.13 -1.13 -24.53
C PHE A 82 -5.01 -0.61 -23.39
N ARG A 83 -4.65 0.50 -22.75
CA ARG A 83 -5.52 1.14 -21.75
C ARG A 83 -6.81 1.64 -22.39
N PRO A 84 -7.96 1.64 -21.68
CA PRO A 84 -9.13 2.41 -22.10
C PRO A 84 -8.85 3.93 -22.09
N GLU A 85 -9.41 4.67 -23.05
CA GLU A 85 -9.34 6.14 -23.04
C GLU A 85 -10.10 6.71 -21.82
N GLY A 86 -9.61 7.81 -21.26
CA GLY A 86 -10.25 8.46 -20.11
C GLY A 86 -9.97 7.79 -18.76
N SER A 87 -10.74 8.22 -17.74
CA SER A 87 -10.68 7.67 -16.39
C SER A 87 -11.64 6.49 -16.24
N ILE A 88 -11.16 5.43 -15.60
CA ILE A 88 -12.02 4.31 -15.19
C ILE A 88 -12.78 4.75 -13.95
N LYS A 89 -14.07 4.44 -13.88
CA LYS A 89 -14.92 4.60 -12.71
C LYS A 89 -15.91 3.46 -12.61
N ALA A 90 -16.20 3.02 -11.40
CA ALA A 90 -17.24 2.02 -11.17
C ALA A 90 -18.63 2.62 -11.48
N GLY A 91 -19.38 1.96 -12.36
CA GLY A 91 -20.75 2.33 -12.71
C GLY A 91 -21.81 1.54 -11.92
N SER A 92 -23.09 1.74 -12.26
CA SER A 92 -24.15 0.83 -11.81
C SER A 92 -23.91 -0.57 -12.36
N ILE A 93 -24.28 -1.60 -11.60
CA ILE A 93 -24.14 -3.01 -12.03
C ILE A 93 -24.82 -3.28 -13.39
N ASP A 94 -25.90 -2.55 -13.70
CA ASP A 94 -26.67 -2.69 -14.93
C ASP A 94 -25.92 -2.22 -16.19
N THR A 95 -24.89 -1.40 -16.05
CA THR A 95 -24.09 -0.92 -17.19
C THR A 95 -23.08 -1.96 -17.68
N TYR A 96 -22.83 -3.01 -16.89
CA TYR A 96 -21.88 -4.06 -17.21
C TYR A 96 -22.52 -5.17 -18.05
N LYS A 97 -21.82 -5.56 -19.12
CA LYS A 97 -22.20 -6.72 -19.94
C LYS A 97 -21.77 -8.01 -19.23
N GLY A 98 -22.56 -9.07 -19.36
CA GLY A 98 -22.22 -10.36 -18.75
C GLY A 98 -23.36 -11.36 -18.84
N ASN A 99 -23.00 -12.65 -18.94
CA ASN A 99 -23.97 -13.75 -18.96
C ASN A 99 -24.46 -14.16 -17.55
N CYS A 100 -23.79 -13.68 -16.48
CA CYS A 100 -24.21 -13.87 -15.10
C CYS A 100 -23.97 -12.61 -14.25
N LEU A 101 -24.64 -12.50 -13.10
CA LEU A 101 -24.51 -11.34 -12.21
C LEU A 101 -23.11 -11.23 -11.63
N ALA A 102 -22.50 -12.36 -11.24
CA ALA A 102 -21.16 -12.38 -10.69
C ALA A 102 -20.12 -11.81 -11.66
N GLY A 103 -20.19 -12.18 -12.95
CA GLY A 103 -19.32 -11.64 -14.00
C GLY A 103 -19.42 -10.12 -14.12
N LYS A 104 -20.63 -9.55 -13.99
CA LYS A 104 -20.84 -8.09 -13.95
C LYS A 104 -20.27 -7.47 -12.67
N ALA A 105 -20.47 -8.12 -11.52
CA ALA A 105 -20.01 -7.61 -10.23
C ALA A 105 -18.49 -7.54 -10.15
N PHE A 106 -17.78 -8.57 -10.63
CA PHE A 106 -16.31 -8.52 -10.69
C PHE A 106 -15.79 -7.41 -11.59
N GLN A 107 -16.46 -7.14 -12.72
CA GLN A 107 -16.08 -6.02 -13.58
C GLN A 107 -16.25 -4.67 -12.89
N LEU A 108 -17.33 -4.48 -12.14
CA LEU A 108 -17.56 -3.30 -11.31
C LEU A 108 -16.45 -3.14 -10.28
N MET A 109 -16.14 -4.20 -9.54
CA MET A 109 -15.12 -4.14 -8.50
C MET A 109 -13.70 -3.91 -9.04
N ILE A 110 -13.39 -4.47 -10.22
CA ILE A 110 -12.15 -4.16 -10.94
C ILE A 110 -12.09 -2.67 -11.30
N ASP A 111 -13.19 -2.09 -11.79
CA ASP A 111 -13.22 -0.66 -12.13
C ASP A 111 -13.09 0.21 -10.88
N ASN A 112 -13.69 -0.19 -9.77
CA ASN A 112 -13.53 0.51 -8.49
C ASN A 112 -12.06 0.49 -8.03
N ASN A 113 -11.38 -0.65 -8.14
CA ASN A 113 -9.96 -0.77 -7.81
C ASN A 113 -9.03 0.04 -8.73
N LEU A 114 -9.49 0.40 -9.93
CA LEU A 114 -8.76 1.21 -10.91
C LEU A 114 -9.32 2.63 -11.06
N ASP A 115 -10.30 2.99 -10.22
CA ASP A 115 -10.87 4.32 -10.21
C ASP A 115 -9.79 5.35 -9.88
N PHE A 116 -9.76 6.45 -10.60
CA PHE A 116 -8.75 7.50 -10.43
C PHE A 116 -8.85 8.19 -9.06
N ASP A 117 -10.01 8.12 -8.41
CA ASP A 117 -10.20 8.63 -7.06
C ASP A 117 -9.80 7.60 -5.98
N VAL A 118 -9.56 6.34 -6.35
CA VAL A 118 -9.32 5.21 -5.44
C VAL A 118 -7.88 4.69 -5.57
N ALA A 119 -7.42 4.45 -6.79
CA ALA A 119 -6.14 3.83 -7.09
C ALA A 119 -4.96 4.79 -6.89
N LEU A 120 -3.86 4.26 -6.36
CA LEU A 120 -2.63 5.02 -6.15
C LEU A 120 -1.95 5.42 -7.48
N TYR A 121 -1.86 4.48 -8.42
CA TYR A 121 -1.30 4.70 -9.76
C TYR A 121 -2.23 4.04 -10.80
N PRO A 122 -3.35 4.71 -11.16
CA PRO A 122 -4.40 4.10 -11.98
C PRO A 122 -3.89 3.68 -13.37
N TYR A 123 -2.96 4.44 -13.95
CA TYR A 123 -2.37 4.12 -15.26
C TYR A 123 -1.48 2.87 -15.26
N GLU A 124 -0.93 2.51 -14.09
CA GLU A 124 -0.05 1.36 -13.90
C GLU A 124 -0.78 0.17 -13.26
N LEU A 125 -2.12 0.24 -13.16
CA LEU A 125 -2.99 -0.79 -12.58
C LEU A 125 -2.74 -1.05 -11.09
N ILE A 126 -2.11 -0.11 -10.37
CA ILE A 126 -1.74 -0.24 -8.96
C ILE A 126 -2.75 0.50 -8.10
N THR A 127 -3.46 -0.26 -7.26
CA THR A 127 -4.49 0.25 -6.37
C THR A 127 -3.90 0.86 -5.10
N TYR A 128 -2.99 0.17 -4.41
CA TYR A 128 -2.33 0.69 -3.20
C TYR A 128 -1.04 -0.07 -2.84
N GLY A 129 -0.34 0.39 -1.81
CA GLY A 129 0.86 -0.27 -1.30
C GLY A 129 2.03 -0.26 -2.29
N GLU A 130 2.13 0.80 -3.11
CA GLU A 130 3.20 1.05 -4.11
C GLU A 130 3.29 0.07 -5.29
N THR A 131 2.94 -1.20 -5.09
CA THR A 131 3.01 -2.28 -6.10
C THR A 131 1.76 -3.14 -6.17
N GLY A 132 0.81 -2.99 -5.24
CA GLY A 132 -0.41 -3.78 -5.15
C GLY A 132 -1.31 -3.56 -6.37
N SER A 133 -1.31 -4.50 -7.31
CA SER A 133 -1.93 -4.33 -8.62
C SER A 133 -3.11 -5.26 -8.88
N VAL A 134 -4.03 -4.80 -9.74
CA VAL A 134 -5.22 -5.55 -10.18
C VAL A 134 -4.83 -6.67 -11.14
N CYS A 135 -3.92 -6.37 -12.06
CA CYS A 135 -3.24 -7.30 -12.95
C CYS A 135 -1.88 -6.69 -13.37
N GLN A 136 -1.14 -7.31 -14.28
CA GLN A 136 0.22 -6.88 -14.64
C GLN A 136 0.25 -5.85 -15.78
N ASN A 137 -0.70 -5.93 -16.72
CA ASN A 137 -0.74 -5.06 -17.90
C ASN A 137 -2.16 -4.87 -18.45
N TRP A 138 -2.34 -3.89 -19.31
CA TRP A 138 -3.63 -3.51 -19.88
C TRP A 138 -4.20 -4.54 -20.86
N MET A 139 -3.35 -5.38 -21.46
CA MET A 139 -3.80 -6.50 -22.30
C MET A 139 -4.52 -7.55 -21.44
N GLN A 140 -3.96 -7.87 -20.26
CA GLN A 140 -4.61 -8.73 -19.27
C GLN A 140 -5.93 -8.12 -18.81
N TYR A 141 -5.96 -6.83 -18.46
CA TYR A 141 -7.20 -6.14 -18.08
C TYR A 141 -8.32 -6.33 -19.13
N ARG A 142 -8.02 -6.05 -20.41
CA ARG A 142 -9.00 -6.22 -21.49
C ARG A 142 -9.46 -7.67 -21.66
N LEU A 143 -8.55 -8.64 -21.53
CA LEU A 143 -8.91 -10.05 -21.59
C LEU A 143 -9.75 -10.48 -20.40
N ILE A 144 -9.43 -10.03 -19.18
CA ILE A 144 -10.23 -10.29 -17.98
C ILE A 144 -11.66 -9.79 -18.20
N LYS A 145 -11.83 -8.56 -18.69
CA LYS A 145 -13.17 -8.02 -19.03
C LYS A 145 -13.91 -8.94 -20.02
N LYS A 146 -13.27 -9.34 -21.13
CA LYS A 146 -13.88 -10.28 -22.10
C LYS A 146 -14.25 -11.63 -21.49
N TYR A 147 -13.42 -12.17 -20.60
CA TYR A 147 -13.72 -13.42 -19.89
C TYR A 147 -14.89 -13.28 -18.92
N LEU A 148 -14.96 -12.17 -18.17
CA LEU A 148 -16.04 -11.90 -17.23
C LEU A 148 -17.38 -11.61 -17.94
N GLU A 149 -17.34 -11.01 -19.13
CA GLU A 149 -18.54 -10.87 -19.97
C GLU A 149 -19.06 -12.24 -20.44
N ALA A 150 -18.15 -13.18 -20.77
CA ALA A 150 -18.51 -14.51 -21.26
C ALA A 150 -18.86 -15.51 -20.14
N LEU A 151 -18.38 -15.29 -18.92
CA LEU A 151 -18.56 -16.14 -17.74
C LEU A 151 -20.04 -16.48 -17.49
N THR A 152 -20.34 -17.76 -17.32
CA THR A 152 -21.67 -18.26 -16.95
C THR A 152 -21.68 -18.79 -15.50
N GLU A 153 -22.85 -19.22 -15.02
CA GLU A 153 -22.99 -19.85 -13.70
C GLU A 153 -22.35 -21.26 -13.62
N ASP A 154 -22.02 -21.89 -14.74
CA ASP A 154 -21.40 -23.24 -14.78
C ASP A 154 -19.90 -23.17 -15.06
N GLN A 155 -19.29 -22.02 -14.79
CA GLN A 155 -17.89 -21.75 -15.10
C GLN A 155 -17.18 -21.01 -13.97
N THR A 156 -15.86 -21.20 -13.91
CA THR A 156 -14.95 -20.48 -13.04
C THR A 156 -13.82 -19.90 -13.88
N LEU A 157 -13.57 -18.60 -13.74
CA LEU A 157 -12.38 -17.94 -14.26
C LEU A 157 -11.20 -18.20 -13.32
N VAL A 158 -10.14 -18.82 -13.84
CA VAL A 158 -8.90 -19.03 -13.07
C VAL A 158 -7.88 -17.95 -13.43
N MET A 159 -7.37 -17.26 -12.40
CA MET A 159 -6.39 -16.19 -12.52
C MET A 159 -5.06 -16.58 -11.88
N GLN A 160 -3.97 -16.32 -12.57
CA GLN A 160 -2.60 -16.57 -12.11
C GLN A 160 -1.78 -15.28 -12.16
N SER A 161 -1.59 -14.62 -11.02
CA SER A 161 -0.87 -13.35 -10.90
C SER A 161 -1.35 -12.30 -11.92
N GLY A 162 -2.66 -12.12 -12.06
CA GLY A 162 -3.26 -11.23 -13.06
C GLY A 162 -3.40 -11.79 -14.48
N HIS A 163 -2.77 -12.92 -14.82
CA HIS A 163 -3.01 -13.61 -16.10
C HIS A 163 -4.34 -14.39 -16.05
N PRO A 164 -5.30 -14.14 -16.96
CA PRO A 164 -6.50 -14.95 -17.05
C PRO A 164 -6.22 -16.26 -17.79
N MET A 165 -6.01 -17.34 -17.04
CA MET A 165 -5.73 -18.68 -17.59
C MET A 165 -6.87 -19.17 -18.48
N GLY A 166 -8.12 -18.87 -18.09
CA GLY A 166 -9.30 -19.18 -18.87
C GLY A 166 -10.52 -19.55 -18.02
N LEU A 167 -11.60 -19.90 -18.70
CA LEU A 167 -12.85 -20.38 -18.11
C LEU A 167 -12.86 -21.90 -18.08
N PHE A 168 -13.06 -22.47 -16.90
CA PHE A 168 -13.14 -23.91 -16.67
C PHE A 168 -14.55 -24.26 -16.20
N ARG A 169 -15.03 -25.46 -16.54
CA ARG A 169 -16.34 -25.93 -16.10
C ARG A 169 -16.34 -26.11 -14.57
N SER A 170 -17.37 -25.60 -13.92
CA SER A 170 -17.64 -25.77 -12.48
C SER A 170 -19.16 -25.84 -12.24
N GLY A 171 -19.59 -26.02 -10.98
CA GLY A 171 -20.99 -26.02 -10.59
C GLY A 171 -21.46 -24.64 -10.10
N PRO A 172 -22.78 -24.33 -10.10
CA PRO A 172 -23.31 -23.03 -9.69
C PRO A 172 -22.92 -22.55 -8.28
N GLU A 173 -22.66 -23.45 -7.34
CA GLU A 173 -22.24 -23.11 -5.97
C GLU A 173 -20.72 -22.89 -5.82
N ASP A 174 -19.94 -23.21 -6.86
CA ASP A 174 -18.49 -23.00 -6.85
C ASP A 174 -18.13 -21.52 -7.04
N PRO A 175 -16.94 -21.08 -6.61
CA PRO A 175 -16.46 -19.73 -6.87
C PRO A 175 -16.43 -19.41 -8.37
N ARG A 176 -17.01 -18.28 -8.76
CA ARG A 176 -17.00 -17.79 -10.15
C ARG A 176 -15.62 -17.32 -10.62
N VAL A 177 -14.73 -16.96 -9.69
CA VAL A 177 -13.34 -16.60 -9.96
C VAL A 177 -12.43 -17.16 -8.87
N ILE A 178 -11.30 -17.75 -9.25
CA ILE A 178 -10.23 -18.15 -8.34
C ILE A 178 -8.98 -17.33 -8.70
N ILE A 179 -8.42 -16.61 -7.72
CA ILE A 179 -7.28 -15.73 -7.94
C ILE A 179 -6.10 -16.15 -7.06
N THR A 180 -4.95 -16.29 -7.70
CA THR A 180 -3.65 -16.36 -7.03
C THR A 180 -2.82 -15.16 -7.45
N ASN A 181 -2.07 -14.55 -6.52
CA ASN A 181 -1.17 -13.45 -6.83
C ASN A 181 0.15 -13.67 -6.11
N GLY A 182 1.26 -13.62 -6.84
CA GLY A 182 2.60 -13.62 -6.24
C GLY A 182 3.04 -14.94 -5.61
N LEU A 183 2.36 -16.07 -5.89
CA LEU A 183 2.79 -17.36 -5.38
C LEU A 183 4.12 -17.77 -6.02
N MET A 184 5.16 -17.87 -5.19
CA MET A 184 6.51 -18.27 -5.55
C MET A 184 6.86 -19.60 -4.87
N VAL A 185 7.77 -20.38 -5.46
CA VAL A 185 8.36 -21.53 -4.76
C VAL A 185 9.23 -21.01 -3.63
N GLY A 186 9.09 -21.55 -2.41
CA GLY A 186 9.64 -20.95 -1.18
C GLY A 186 11.14 -20.58 -1.22
N LEU A 187 11.98 -21.30 -1.98
CA LEU A 187 13.39 -20.94 -2.17
C LEU A 187 13.59 -19.59 -2.88
N TYR A 188 12.65 -19.21 -3.74
CA TYR A 188 12.63 -17.98 -4.55
C TYR A 188 11.59 -16.97 -4.06
N ASP A 189 10.94 -17.23 -2.91
CA ASP A 189 9.96 -16.31 -2.33
C ASP A 189 10.67 -15.23 -1.53
N ASN A 190 11.37 -14.36 -2.26
CA ASN A 190 12.09 -13.21 -1.72
C ASN A 190 11.93 -12.00 -2.66
N PRO A 191 12.12 -10.76 -2.15
CA PRO A 191 11.90 -9.56 -2.93
C PRO A 191 12.72 -9.46 -4.22
N ASP A 192 13.96 -9.96 -4.23
CA ASP A 192 14.85 -9.84 -5.39
C ASP A 192 14.41 -10.75 -6.55
N ASP A 193 14.13 -12.02 -6.25
CA ASP A 193 13.63 -12.97 -7.25
C ASP A 193 12.20 -12.62 -7.70
N TRP A 194 11.34 -12.18 -6.77
CA TRP A 194 10.01 -11.68 -7.12
C TRP A 194 10.08 -10.49 -8.07
N GLU A 195 11.00 -9.55 -7.86
CA GLU A 195 11.12 -8.38 -8.73
C GLU A 195 11.49 -8.80 -10.15
N ILE A 196 12.46 -9.71 -10.32
CA ILE A 196 12.82 -10.29 -11.62
C ILE A 196 11.58 -10.95 -12.27
N ALA A 197 10.84 -11.76 -11.51
CA ALA A 197 9.63 -12.42 -12.00
C ALA A 197 8.53 -11.44 -12.43
N ALA A 198 8.36 -10.33 -11.70
CA ALA A 198 7.43 -9.26 -12.03
C ALA A 198 7.85 -8.51 -13.30
N GLN A 199 9.13 -8.16 -13.46
CA GLN A 199 9.63 -7.52 -14.70
C GLN A 199 9.51 -8.46 -15.91
N MET A 200 9.64 -9.77 -15.71
CA MET A 200 9.44 -10.79 -16.75
C MET A 200 7.96 -11.06 -17.10
N GLY A 201 7.02 -10.49 -16.35
CA GLY A 201 5.59 -10.66 -16.60
C GLY A 201 5.04 -12.04 -16.17
N VAL A 202 5.67 -12.69 -15.18
CA VAL A 202 5.28 -14.03 -14.71
C VAL A 202 4.84 -14.06 -13.24
N SER A 203 4.94 -12.93 -12.54
CA SER A 203 4.43 -12.75 -11.18
C SER A 203 3.90 -11.33 -10.98
N SER A 204 3.10 -11.14 -9.94
CA SER A 204 2.57 -9.83 -9.55
C SER A 204 2.51 -9.75 -8.03
N TYR A 205 2.31 -8.56 -7.48
CA TYR A 205 1.97 -8.41 -6.07
C TYR A 205 0.55 -7.87 -6.00
N GLY A 206 -0.38 -8.71 -5.56
CA GLY A 206 -1.78 -8.35 -5.47
C GLY A 206 -2.14 -7.62 -4.17
N GLN A 207 -1.20 -7.44 -3.25
CA GLN A 207 -1.52 -7.09 -1.85
C GLN A 207 -2.64 -8.03 -1.35
N MET A 208 -3.60 -7.52 -0.58
CA MET A 208 -4.78 -8.24 -0.11
C MET A 208 -5.97 -7.96 -1.03
N THR A 209 -6.38 -6.69 -1.15
CA THR A 209 -7.63 -6.32 -1.85
C THR A 209 -7.40 -5.72 -3.23
N ALA A 210 -6.15 -5.44 -3.63
CA ALA A 210 -5.83 -4.90 -4.95
C ALA A 210 -6.04 -5.97 -6.04
N GLY A 211 -5.30 -7.07 -5.94
CA GLY A 211 -5.41 -8.23 -6.82
C GLY A 211 -6.60 -9.13 -6.51
N GLY A 212 -7.24 -8.94 -5.34
CA GLY A 212 -8.51 -9.58 -4.98
C GLY A 212 -9.76 -8.83 -5.44
N TRP A 213 -9.60 -7.67 -6.09
CA TRP A 213 -10.68 -6.84 -6.64
C TRP A 213 -11.75 -6.48 -5.59
N MET A 214 -11.33 -5.94 -4.45
CA MET A 214 -12.25 -5.60 -3.35
C MET A 214 -11.75 -4.45 -2.48
N TYR A 215 -10.92 -3.56 -3.03
CA TYR A 215 -10.46 -2.38 -2.30
C TYR A 215 -11.50 -1.27 -2.37
N ILE A 216 -11.91 -0.73 -1.22
CA ILE A 216 -12.98 0.26 -1.11
C ILE A 216 -12.47 1.62 -0.65
N GLY A 217 -11.21 1.92 -0.98
CA GLY A 217 -10.56 3.11 -0.46
C GLY A 217 -10.18 2.98 1.02
N PRO A 218 -9.93 4.11 1.69
CA PRO A 218 -9.32 4.12 3.01
C PRO A 218 -10.27 3.81 4.18
N GLN A 219 -11.58 3.69 3.93
CA GLN A 219 -12.58 3.43 4.97
C GLN A 219 -12.25 2.16 5.78
N GLY A 220 -11.76 1.11 5.13
CA GLY A 220 -11.37 -0.13 5.81
C GLY A 220 -10.29 0.10 6.87
N ILE A 221 -9.30 0.94 6.57
CA ILE A 221 -8.22 1.27 7.50
C ILE A 221 -8.72 2.20 8.61
N VAL A 222 -9.56 3.20 8.31
CA VAL A 222 -10.16 4.06 9.35
C VAL A 222 -10.92 3.22 10.37
N HIS A 223 -11.73 2.27 9.93
CA HIS A 223 -12.47 1.37 10.83
C HIS A 223 -11.53 0.43 11.62
N GLY A 224 -10.51 -0.13 10.97
CA GLY A 224 -9.50 -0.94 11.64
C GLY A 224 -8.80 -0.18 12.76
N THR A 225 -8.30 1.02 12.47
CA THR A 225 -7.61 1.86 13.45
C THR A 225 -8.53 2.35 14.56
N TYR A 226 -9.78 2.66 14.26
CA TYR A 226 -10.77 2.98 15.27
C TYR A 226 -10.91 1.84 16.29
N ASN A 227 -11.04 0.59 15.81
CA ASN A 227 -11.15 -0.57 16.69
C ASN A 227 -9.89 -0.80 17.52
N THR A 228 -8.70 -0.66 16.91
CA THR A 228 -7.43 -0.77 17.64
C THR A 228 -7.37 0.25 18.78
N LEU A 229 -7.66 1.53 18.51
CA LEU A 229 -7.57 2.59 19.53
C LEU A 229 -8.61 2.42 20.64
N ILE A 230 -9.86 2.09 20.29
CA ILE A 230 -10.90 1.85 21.29
C ILE A 230 -10.56 0.66 22.19
N ASN A 231 -10.04 -0.43 21.63
CA ASN A 231 -9.65 -1.59 22.44
C ASN A 231 -8.41 -1.31 23.28
N ALA A 232 -7.43 -0.54 22.76
CA ALA A 232 -6.30 -0.05 23.55
C ALA A 232 -6.77 0.76 24.77
N GLY A 233 -7.67 1.73 24.55
CA GLY A 233 -8.25 2.53 25.63
C GLY A 233 -9.04 1.71 26.65
N ARG A 234 -9.80 0.71 26.21
CA ARG A 234 -10.53 -0.20 27.12
C ARG A 234 -9.59 -1.02 27.98
N LYS A 235 -8.51 -1.51 27.38
CA LYS A 235 -7.55 -2.38 28.05
C LYS A 235 -6.64 -1.61 29.02
N MET A 236 -6.18 -0.43 28.62
CA MET A 236 -5.08 0.27 29.30
C MET A 236 -5.49 1.58 29.96
N CYS A 237 -6.58 2.20 29.53
CA CYS A 237 -7.01 3.52 29.99
C CYS A 237 -8.38 3.48 30.73
N ASN A 238 -8.82 2.30 31.17
CA ASN A 238 -10.10 2.11 31.89
C ASN A 238 -11.35 2.61 31.14
N VAL A 239 -11.30 2.67 29.81
CA VAL A 239 -12.47 3.05 29.00
C VAL A 239 -13.54 1.97 29.14
N PRO A 240 -14.79 2.31 29.50
CA PRO A 240 -15.84 1.31 29.69
C PRO A 240 -16.21 0.65 28.35
N PRO A 241 -16.85 -0.55 28.36
CA PRO A 241 -17.18 -1.28 27.13
C PRO A 241 -17.98 -0.49 26.07
N ARG A 242 -18.79 0.48 26.51
CA ARG A 242 -19.57 1.38 25.62
C ARG A 242 -19.07 2.84 25.63
N GLY A 243 -17.89 3.08 26.21
CA GLY A 243 -17.25 4.38 26.22
C GLY A 243 -16.42 4.64 24.96
N ASN A 244 -15.90 5.86 24.88
CA ASN A 244 -14.98 6.35 23.86
C ASN A 244 -13.69 6.85 24.56
N LEU A 245 -12.80 7.49 23.80
CA LEU A 245 -11.48 7.95 24.24
C LEU A 245 -11.48 9.43 24.66
N GLU A 246 -12.63 9.98 25.04
CA GLU A 246 -12.74 11.39 25.48
C GLU A 246 -11.75 11.70 26.61
N GLY A 247 -10.99 12.78 26.43
CA GLY A 247 -9.96 13.21 27.39
C GLY A 247 -8.67 12.41 27.34
N LEU A 248 -8.53 11.44 26.44
CA LEU A 248 -7.28 10.71 26.22
C LEU A 248 -6.48 11.31 25.06
N VAL A 249 -5.16 11.25 25.19
CA VAL A 249 -4.18 11.72 24.19
C VAL A 249 -3.53 10.53 23.50
N PHE A 250 -3.63 10.51 22.17
CA PHE A 250 -2.96 9.53 21.30
C PHE A 250 -1.86 10.19 20.47
N VAL A 251 -0.63 9.69 20.58
CA VAL A 251 0.51 10.14 19.77
C VAL A 251 0.91 9.04 18.79
N SER A 252 1.17 9.43 17.54
CA SER A 252 1.68 8.52 16.52
C SER A 252 2.47 9.24 15.43
N SER A 253 2.80 8.52 14.36
CA SER A 253 3.59 9.00 13.23
C SER A 253 3.05 8.48 11.89
N GLY A 254 3.36 9.23 10.83
CA GLY A 254 3.04 8.92 9.45
C GLY A 254 1.62 9.34 9.04
N LEU A 255 1.53 10.02 7.89
CA LEU A 255 0.27 10.40 7.24
C LEU A 255 0.19 9.86 5.80
N GLY A 256 0.83 8.73 5.57
CA GLY A 256 0.89 8.00 4.30
C GLY A 256 -0.44 7.39 3.89
N GLY A 257 -0.41 6.36 3.02
CA GLY A 257 -1.62 5.73 2.48
C GLY A 257 -2.54 5.15 3.57
N MET A 258 -1.99 4.27 4.41
CA MET A 258 -2.71 3.68 5.55
C MET A 258 -2.63 4.56 6.79
N SER A 259 -1.43 5.08 7.12
CA SER A 259 -1.20 5.86 8.33
C SER A 259 -1.90 7.22 8.37
N GLY A 260 -2.30 7.75 7.21
CA GLY A 260 -3.17 8.91 7.14
C GLY A 260 -4.53 8.72 7.81
N ALA A 261 -5.01 7.48 7.99
CA ALA A 261 -6.30 7.21 8.63
C ALA A 261 -6.29 7.40 10.16
N GLN A 262 -5.11 7.41 10.80
CA GLN A 262 -4.97 7.47 12.26
C GLN A 262 -5.65 8.69 12.90
N PRO A 263 -5.47 9.93 12.41
CA PRO A 263 -6.07 11.09 13.05
C PRO A 263 -7.60 11.09 12.93
N LYS A 264 -8.13 10.64 11.77
CA LYS A 264 -9.58 10.49 11.57
C LYS A 264 -10.18 9.42 12.48
N ALA A 265 -9.51 8.28 12.59
CA ALA A 265 -9.94 7.18 13.47
C ALA A 265 -9.91 7.60 14.95
N ALA A 266 -8.86 8.28 15.38
CA ALA A 266 -8.73 8.80 16.74
C ALA A 266 -9.84 9.80 17.08
N LYS A 267 -10.14 10.73 16.14
CA LYS A 267 -11.25 11.67 16.29
C LYS A 267 -12.61 10.98 16.40
N ILE A 268 -12.88 9.98 15.55
CA ILE A 268 -14.12 9.16 15.64
C ILE A 268 -14.17 8.39 16.96
N ALA A 269 -13.02 7.94 17.45
CA ALA A 269 -12.88 7.29 18.76
C ALA A 269 -13.00 8.27 19.93
N GLY A 270 -13.07 9.58 19.72
CA GLY A 270 -13.21 10.58 20.79
C GLY A 270 -11.88 11.10 21.38
N ALA A 271 -10.73 10.66 20.86
CA ALA A 271 -9.42 11.06 21.39
C ALA A 271 -8.95 12.41 20.81
N VAL A 272 -8.07 13.06 21.55
CA VAL A 272 -7.16 14.09 21.00
C VAL A 272 -5.93 13.38 20.46
N SER A 273 -5.54 13.67 19.22
CA SER A 273 -4.40 12.98 18.58
C SER A 273 -3.37 13.95 18.01
N VAL A 274 -2.09 13.59 18.15
CA VAL A 274 -0.96 14.28 17.50
C VAL A 274 -0.21 13.27 16.64
N THR A 275 -0.19 13.48 15.32
CA THR A 275 0.52 12.60 14.37
C THR A 275 1.67 13.36 13.70
N ALA A 276 2.90 12.89 13.91
CA ALA A 276 4.09 13.46 13.28
C ALA A 276 4.25 13.03 11.82
N GLU A 277 4.52 13.98 10.92
CA GLU A 277 4.83 13.71 9.52
C GLU A 277 5.86 14.73 9.02
N VAL A 278 6.83 14.25 8.25
CA VAL A 278 7.90 15.08 7.67
C VAL A 278 7.60 15.53 6.24
N ASP A 279 6.71 14.82 5.54
CA ASP A 279 6.28 15.13 4.18
C ASP A 279 5.07 16.09 4.20
N ALA A 280 5.33 17.38 3.97
CA ALA A 280 4.29 18.41 3.90
C ALA A 280 3.19 18.08 2.86
N SER A 281 3.50 17.32 1.80
CA SER A 281 2.49 16.95 0.79
C SER A 281 1.45 15.97 1.36
N ARG A 282 1.85 15.09 2.29
CA ARG A 282 0.97 14.15 2.96
C ARG A 282 0.08 14.86 3.98
N ILE A 283 0.67 15.75 4.77
CA ILE A 283 -0.05 16.61 5.71
C ILE A 283 -1.15 17.38 5.00
N ARG A 284 -0.78 18.12 3.92
CA ARG A 284 -1.74 18.90 3.13
C ARG A 284 -2.87 18.03 2.60
N THR A 285 -2.54 16.86 2.04
CA THR A 285 -3.56 15.91 1.56
C THR A 285 -4.56 15.53 2.66
N ARG A 286 -4.11 15.24 3.88
CA ARG A 286 -5.01 14.82 4.98
C ARG A 286 -5.82 15.96 5.58
N HIS A 287 -5.23 17.15 5.60
CA HIS A 287 -5.93 18.36 6.04
C HIS A 287 -7.05 18.74 5.05
N GLU A 288 -6.76 18.76 3.74
CA GLU A 288 -7.75 19.03 2.69
C GLU A 288 -8.89 17.99 2.68
N GLN A 289 -8.61 16.75 3.09
CA GLN A 289 -9.60 15.68 3.25
C GLN A 289 -10.49 15.84 4.50
N GLY A 290 -10.20 16.78 5.40
CA GLY A 290 -10.88 16.90 6.69
C GLY A 290 -10.62 15.71 7.62
N TRP A 291 -9.45 15.10 7.49
CA TRP A 291 -8.98 14.02 8.37
C TRP A 291 -8.05 14.53 9.47
N VAL A 292 -7.44 15.68 9.24
CA VAL A 292 -6.63 16.45 10.20
C VAL A 292 -7.29 17.81 10.35
N ASP A 293 -7.59 18.22 11.58
CA ASP A 293 -8.23 19.50 11.87
C ASP A 293 -7.20 20.64 11.98
N MET A 294 -6.06 20.37 12.62
CA MET A 294 -5.02 21.35 12.88
C MET A 294 -3.67 20.88 12.34
N VAL A 295 -2.91 21.79 11.74
CA VAL A 295 -1.54 21.55 11.28
C VAL A 295 -0.63 22.60 11.89
N SER A 296 0.45 22.18 12.54
CA SER A 296 1.49 23.10 13.00
C SER A 296 2.87 22.45 13.01
N GLY A 297 3.91 23.27 12.89
CA GLY A 297 5.30 22.88 13.13
C GLY A 297 5.82 23.37 14.49
N ASP A 298 5.00 24.08 15.28
CA ASP A 298 5.35 24.57 16.61
C ASP A 298 4.75 23.66 17.68
N LEU A 299 5.61 22.94 18.40
CA LEU A 299 5.21 22.03 19.47
C LEU A 299 4.50 22.77 20.62
N LYS A 300 4.84 24.03 20.89
CA LYS A 300 4.16 24.81 21.95
C LYS A 300 2.71 25.11 21.57
N GLU A 301 2.47 25.47 20.31
CA GLU A 301 1.13 25.69 19.79
C GLU A 301 0.31 24.39 19.82
N ILE A 302 0.92 23.28 19.40
CA ILE A 302 0.28 21.96 19.40
C ILE A 302 -0.15 21.56 20.80
N PHE A 303 0.75 21.59 21.78
CA PHE A 303 0.42 21.11 23.12
C PHE A 303 -0.51 22.06 23.88
N ALA A 304 -0.48 23.36 23.60
CA ALA A 304 -1.53 24.28 24.08
C ALA A 304 -2.92 23.90 23.54
N ALA A 305 -3.01 23.50 22.27
CA ALA A 305 -4.26 23.02 21.68
C ALA A 305 -4.68 21.65 22.25
N VAL A 306 -3.73 20.74 22.50
CA VAL A 306 -3.98 19.44 23.14
C VAL A 306 -4.57 19.63 24.54
N GLU A 307 -3.92 20.44 25.38
CA GLU A 307 -4.38 20.70 26.75
C GLU A 307 -5.82 21.25 26.78
N LYS A 308 -6.11 22.22 25.89
CA LYS A 308 -7.44 22.79 25.77
C LYS A 308 -8.47 21.74 25.32
N ALA A 309 -8.18 20.98 24.27
CA ALA A 309 -9.07 19.98 23.71
C ALA A 309 -9.37 18.85 24.71
N VAL A 310 -8.36 18.40 25.47
CA VAL A 310 -8.52 17.42 26.54
C VAL A 310 -9.41 17.97 27.66
N ALA A 311 -9.19 19.21 28.10
CA ALA A 311 -10.00 19.85 29.14
C ALA A 311 -11.47 20.04 28.73
N GLU A 312 -11.71 20.36 27.46
CA GLU A 312 -13.05 20.53 26.88
C GLU A 312 -13.69 19.19 26.45
N LYS A 313 -12.93 18.09 26.48
CA LYS A 313 -13.30 16.78 25.90
C LYS A 313 -13.72 16.88 24.43
N ASP A 314 -13.10 17.79 23.70
CA ASP A 314 -13.35 17.99 22.28
C ASP A 314 -12.34 17.17 21.46
N PRO A 315 -12.78 16.16 20.68
CA PRO A 315 -11.86 15.32 19.92
C PRO A 315 -11.21 16.12 18.78
N LEU A 316 -9.89 16.23 18.84
CA LEU A 316 -9.09 17.05 17.94
C LEU A 316 -8.00 16.23 17.27
N SER A 317 -7.89 16.33 15.94
CA SER A 317 -6.85 15.68 15.15
C SER A 317 -5.78 16.68 14.69
N ILE A 318 -4.55 16.51 15.18
CA ILE A 318 -3.43 17.43 14.93
C ILE A 318 -2.33 16.72 14.15
N ALA A 319 -1.86 17.34 13.06
CA ALA A 319 -0.63 16.94 12.39
C ALA A 319 0.52 17.84 12.83
N PHE A 320 1.58 17.22 13.35
CA PHE A 320 2.86 17.88 13.59
C PHE A 320 3.72 17.77 12.34
N HIS A 321 4.05 18.91 11.72
CA HIS A 321 5.01 18.96 10.63
C HIS A 321 6.44 18.90 11.18
N GLY A 322 6.94 17.69 11.36
CA GLY A 322 8.24 17.42 11.97
C GLY A 322 8.49 15.94 12.19
N ASN A 323 9.64 15.61 12.77
CA ASN A 323 10.01 14.23 13.01
C ASN A 323 9.36 13.69 14.30
N ILE A 324 8.88 12.45 14.29
CA ILE A 324 8.34 11.79 15.48
C ILE A 324 9.32 11.81 16.65
N VAL A 325 10.63 11.67 16.38
CA VAL A 325 11.65 11.69 17.43
C VAL A 325 11.74 13.06 18.12
N ASP A 326 11.50 14.16 17.39
CA ASP A 326 11.44 15.52 17.96
C ASP A 326 10.19 15.71 18.83
N LEU A 327 9.04 15.17 18.37
CA LEU A 327 7.78 15.18 19.11
C LEU A 327 7.90 14.41 20.43
N LEU A 328 8.42 13.18 20.40
CA LEU A 328 8.59 12.35 21.60
C LEU A 328 9.63 12.93 22.56
N ALA A 329 10.70 13.53 22.04
CA ALA A 329 11.69 14.22 22.88
C ALA A 329 11.04 15.38 23.63
N HIS A 330 10.23 16.19 22.94
CA HIS A 330 9.53 17.30 23.58
C HIS A 330 8.55 16.85 24.67
N ILE A 331 7.77 15.79 24.41
CA ILE A 331 6.87 15.19 25.41
C ILE A 331 7.66 14.74 26.65
N ALA A 332 8.79 14.05 26.44
CA ALA A 332 9.61 13.56 27.54
C ALA A 332 10.30 14.69 28.33
N ASP A 333 10.77 15.74 27.65
CA ASP A 333 11.48 16.87 28.25
C ASP A 333 10.55 17.78 29.06
N HIS A 334 9.27 17.87 28.69
CA HIS A 334 8.28 18.75 29.32
C HIS A 334 7.27 17.99 30.20
N ASP A 335 7.44 16.67 30.35
CA ASP A 335 6.56 15.80 31.14
C ASP A 335 5.09 15.90 30.74
N ILE A 336 4.84 15.91 29.43
CA ILE A 336 3.50 16.01 28.87
C ILE A 336 2.80 14.66 28.97
N HIS A 337 1.58 14.66 29.50
CA HIS A 337 0.78 13.45 29.64
C HIS A 337 0.33 12.91 28.27
N VAL A 338 0.55 11.61 28.04
CA VAL A 338 0.10 10.86 26.86
C VAL A 338 -0.44 9.52 27.34
N ASP A 339 -1.59 9.10 26.82
CA ASP A 339 -2.21 7.84 27.23
C ASP A 339 -1.78 6.68 26.31
N LEU A 340 -1.82 6.93 25.01
CA LEU A 340 -1.57 5.94 23.97
C LEU A 340 -0.46 6.43 23.03
N LEU A 341 0.49 5.55 22.70
CA LEU A 341 1.58 5.83 21.77
C LEU A 341 1.73 4.69 20.76
N SER A 342 1.97 5.03 19.51
CA SER A 342 2.28 4.07 18.45
C SER A 342 3.24 4.69 17.43
N ASP A 343 3.68 3.89 16.45
CA ASP A 343 4.37 4.35 15.24
C ASP A 343 3.77 3.67 14.01
N GLN A 344 3.60 4.43 12.92
CA GLN A 344 3.18 3.87 11.63
C GLN A 344 4.00 4.44 10.46
N THR A 345 5.27 4.75 10.72
CA THR A 345 6.26 4.98 9.66
C THR A 345 6.47 3.70 8.84
N SER A 346 7.04 3.79 7.64
CA SER A 346 7.18 2.62 6.76
C SER A 346 8.46 1.82 7.06
N CYS A 347 8.61 1.32 8.29
CA CYS A 347 9.81 0.57 8.71
C CYS A 347 10.04 -0.77 7.98
N HIS A 348 9.02 -1.34 7.34
CA HIS A 348 9.17 -2.49 6.44
C HIS A 348 10.07 -2.23 5.21
N VAL A 349 10.31 -0.95 4.88
CA VAL A 349 11.26 -0.48 3.84
C VAL A 349 12.13 0.67 4.39
N VAL A 350 12.55 0.53 5.65
CA VAL A 350 13.21 1.59 6.44
C VAL A 350 14.39 2.26 5.72
N TYR A 351 15.22 1.47 5.01
CA TYR A 351 16.43 1.95 4.33
C TYR A 351 16.21 2.41 2.88
N ASP A 352 14.99 2.28 2.35
CA ASP A 352 14.62 2.69 0.99
C ASP A 352 13.68 3.91 1.00
N GLY A 353 13.70 4.67 2.10
CA GLY A 353 12.96 5.92 2.25
C GLY A 353 11.63 5.80 2.99
N GLY A 354 11.36 4.65 3.60
CA GLY A 354 10.21 4.46 4.48
C GLY A 354 10.30 5.21 5.82
N TYR A 355 11.52 5.56 6.25
CA TYR A 355 11.78 6.27 7.50
C TYR A 355 12.68 7.49 7.25
N CYS A 356 12.30 8.64 7.82
CA CYS A 356 13.11 9.86 7.74
C CYS A 356 13.93 10.03 9.02
N PRO A 357 15.28 10.05 8.94
CA PRO A 357 16.10 10.20 10.14
C PRO A 357 15.93 11.59 10.77
N GLN A 358 15.97 11.65 12.10
CA GLN A 358 15.93 12.89 12.87
C GLN A 358 17.10 13.81 12.48
N GLY A 359 16.86 15.13 12.47
CA GLY A 359 17.87 16.14 12.15
C GLY A 359 18.14 16.30 10.65
N VAL A 360 17.32 15.70 9.79
CA VAL A 360 17.39 15.81 8.34
C VAL A 360 16.01 16.18 7.80
N SER A 361 15.95 17.12 6.85
CA SER A 361 14.70 17.48 6.18
C SER A 361 14.24 16.37 5.23
N PHE A 362 12.95 16.37 4.87
CA PHE A 362 12.40 15.42 3.89
C PHE A 362 13.13 15.46 2.54
N ASP A 363 13.46 16.66 2.05
CA ASP A 363 14.17 16.85 0.78
C ASP A 363 15.61 16.33 0.84
N GLU A 364 16.33 16.63 1.94
CA GLU A 364 17.70 16.14 2.12
C GLU A 364 17.72 14.63 2.28
N ARG A 365 16.75 14.05 3.00
CA ARG A 365 16.55 12.61 3.06
C ARG A 365 16.39 12.01 1.67
N THR A 366 15.54 12.62 0.84
CA THR A 366 15.27 12.16 -0.53
C THR A 366 16.53 12.26 -1.40
N ARG A 367 17.31 13.34 -1.25
CA ARG A 367 18.61 13.49 -1.92
C ARG A 367 19.59 12.39 -1.49
N LEU A 368 19.72 12.13 -0.19
CA LEU A 368 20.63 11.11 0.35
C LEU A 368 20.31 9.70 -0.14
N LEU A 369 19.03 9.36 -0.30
CA LEU A 369 18.63 8.07 -0.91
C LEU A 369 19.19 7.87 -2.33
N ALA A 370 19.28 8.95 -3.10
CA ALA A 370 19.80 8.94 -4.46
C ALA A 370 21.34 9.03 -4.49
N THR A 371 21.94 9.82 -3.59
CA THR A 371 23.36 10.20 -3.71
C THR A 371 24.31 9.52 -2.72
N ASP A 372 23.83 9.14 -1.53
CA ASP A 372 24.67 8.62 -0.44
C ASP A 372 23.87 7.70 0.51
N ARG A 373 23.60 6.48 0.02
CA ARG A 373 22.85 5.47 0.76
C ARG A 373 23.55 5.03 2.05
N THR A 374 24.87 5.02 2.07
CA THR A 374 25.65 4.61 3.26
C THR A 374 25.43 5.60 4.40
N ARG A 375 25.53 6.91 4.13
CA ARG A 375 25.23 7.93 5.12
C ARG A 375 23.77 7.91 5.55
N PHE A 376 22.85 7.73 4.60
CA PHE A 376 21.41 7.62 4.91
C PHE A 376 21.14 6.50 5.92
N ARG A 377 21.65 5.29 5.69
CA ARG A 377 21.50 4.15 6.60
C ARG A 377 22.03 4.44 8.01
N ALA A 378 23.23 5.01 8.11
CA ALA A 378 23.82 5.36 9.40
C ALA A 378 22.96 6.38 10.18
N LEU A 379 22.35 7.34 9.50
CA LEU A 379 21.44 8.32 10.11
C LEU A 379 20.11 7.68 10.54
N VAL A 380 19.58 6.76 9.75
CA VAL A 380 18.38 5.97 10.09
C VAL A 380 18.64 5.16 11.36
N ASP A 381 19.74 4.41 11.43
CA ASP A 381 20.09 3.59 12.60
C ASP A 381 20.20 4.44 13.86
N LYS A 382 20.88 5.59 13.76
CA LYS A 382 20.99 6.55 14.87
C LYS A 382 19.62 7.06 15.32
N SER A 383 18.74 7.38 14.38
CA SER A 383 17.40 7.90 14.66
C SER A 383 16.50 6.84 15.30
N LEU A 384 16.55 5.58 14.83
CA LEU A 384 15.78 4.47 15.40
C LEU A 384 16.17 4.17 16.85
N ARG A 385 17.48 4.19 17.16
CA ARG A 385 17.99 4.06 18.53
C ARG A 385 17.41 5.15 19.43
N ARG A 386 17.44 6.41 18.99
CA ARG A 386 16.87 7.51 19.76
C ARG A 386 15.34 7.40 19.90
N HIS A 387 14.65 6.94 18.87
CA HIS A 387 13.20 6.75 18.88
C HIS A 387 12.80 5.73 19.96
N ILE A 388 13.41 4.56 19.98
CA ILE A 388 13.06 3.52 20.97
C ILE A 388 13.47 3.90 22.40
N GLU A 389 14.56 4.64 22.58
CA GLU A 389 14.94 5.20 23.87
C GLU A 389 13.83 6.11 24.43
N LEU A 390 13.27 6.99 23.60
CA LEU A 390 12.18 7.88 24.02
C LEU A 390 10.90 7.11 24.33
N ILE A 391 10.57 6.08 23.52
CA ILE A 391 9.43 5.19 23.81
C ILE A 391 9.60 4.51 25.17
N ARG A 392 10.81 4.03 25.52
CA ARG A 392 11.09 3.47 26.86
C ARG A 392 10.88 4.50 27.95
N VAL A 393 11.44 5.70 27.81
CA VAL A 393 11.27 6.78 28.80
C VAL A 393 9.79 7.11 29.04
N LEU A 394 8.99 7.18 27.97
CA LEU A 394 7.56 7.46 28.07
C LEU A 394 6.77 6.27 28.63
N SER A 395 7.14 5.05 28.25
CA SER A 395 6.50 3.83 28.78
C SER A 395 6.75 3.67 30.29
N ASP A 396 7.96 4.00 30.76
CA ASP A 396 8.30 4.02 32.19
C ASP A 396 7.48 5.07 32.97
N ARG A 397 6.95 6.09 32.29
CA ARG A 397 6.02 7.09 32.86
C ARG A 397 4.54 6.69 32.73
N GLY A 398 4.24 5.51 32.20
CA GLY A 398 2.89 4.97 32.13
C GLY A 398 2.20 5.14 30.77
N VAL A 399 2.87 5.67 29.75
CA VAL A 399 2.32 5.71 28.39
C VAL A 399 2.22 4.28 27.85
N TYR A 400 1.07 3.90 27.30
CA TYR A 400 0.93 2.59 26.66
C TYR A 400 1.40 2.63 25.22
N PHE A 401 2.54 2.00 24.94
CA PHE A 401 3.07 1.81 23.59
C PHE A 401 2.69 0.44 23.01
N PHE A 402 2.28 0.44 21.74
CA PHE A 402 2.08 -0.78 20.95
C PHE A 402 2.64 -0.63 19.53
N ASP A 403 3.22 -1.70 18.98
CA ASP A 403 3.70 -1.72 17.58
C ASP A 403 2.53 -1.92 16.61
N TYR A 404 2.43 -1.09 15.57
CA TYR A 404 1.32 -1.12 14.61
C TYR A 404 1.55 -2.10 13.45
N GLY A 405 2.44 -3.08 13.59
CA GLY A 405 2.75 -4.07 12.55
C GLY A 405 3.49 -3.48 11.35
N ASN A 406 4.25 -2.41 11.55
CA ASN A 406 5.01 -1.72 10.50
C ASN A 406 6.48 -2.15 10.41
N ALA A 407 6.86 -3.17 11.18
CA ALA A 407 8.23 -3.67 11.38
C ALA A 407 9.17 -2.68 12.10
N PHE A 408 8.64 -1.74 12.89
CA PHE A 408 9.45 -0.78 13.66
C PHE A 408 10.39 -1.49 14.64
N LEU A 409 9.89 -2.39 15.48
CA LEU A 409 10.72 -3.11 16.45
C LEU A 409 11.80 -3.98 15.79
N LYS A 410 11.49 -4.55 14.61
CA LYS A 410 12.49 -5.28 13.81
C LYS A 410 13.57 -4.35 13.26
N ALA A 411 13.19 -3.18 12.72
CA ALA A 411 14.15 -2.20 12.23
C ALA A 411 15.05 -1.68 13.37
N VAL A 412 14.51 -1.48 14.56
CA VAL A 412 15.26 -1.11 15.77
C VAL A 412 16.27 -2.20 16.16
N PHE A 413 15.87 -3.48 16.12
CA PHE A 413 16.77 -4.61 16.34
C PHE A 413 17.92 -4.62 15.31
N ASP A 414 17.60 -4.45 14.02
CA ASP A 414 18.59 -4.42 12.94
C ASP A 414 19.54 -3.23 13.01
N ALA A 415 19.08 -2.11 13.56
CA ALA A 415 19.90 -0.95 13.89
C ALA A 415 20.84 -1.21 15.10
N GLY A 416 20.81 -2.41 15.70
CA GLY A 416 21.74 -2.87 16.73
C GLY A 416 21.22 -2.79 18.17
N VAL A 417 19.91 -2.54 18.37
CA VAL A 417 19.27 -2.51 19.71
C VAL A 417 18.72 -3.90 20.01
N THR A 418 19.60 -4.87 20.30
CA THR A 418 19.22 -6.28 20.39
C THR A 418 18.34 -6.60 21.59
N GLU A 419 18.39 -5.78 22.64
CA GLU A 419 17.59 -5.93 23.85
C GLU A 419 16.10 -5.61 23.64
N ILE A 420 15.69 -5.19 22.44
CA ILE A 420 14.28 -5.10 22.06
C ILE A 420 13.66 -6.48 21.81
N ALA A 421 14.47 -7.49 21.48
CA ALA A 421 14.03 -8.88 21.36
C ALA A 421 13.86 -9.52 22.74
N LYS A 422 12.80 -10.32 22.95
CA LYS A 422 12.53 -10.93 24.27
C LYS A 422 13.67 -11.82 24.77
N ASN A 423 14.37 -12.50 23.87
CA ASN A 423 15.49 -13.38 24.20
C ASN A 423 16.86 -12.69 24.11
N GLY A 424 16.91 -11.43 23.63
CA GLY A 424 18.15 -10.66 23.44
C GLY A 424 19.10 -11.17 22.35
N VAL A 425 18.71 -12.20 21.58
CA VAL A 425 19.55 -12.89 20.58
C VAL A 425 18.96 -12.79 19.18
N ASP A 426 17.68 -13.12 19.01
CA ASP A 426 16.99 -13.08 17.71
C ASP A 426 15.50 -12.71 17.88
N CYS A 427 14.82 -12.44 16.77
CA CYS A 427 13.43 -11.98 16.81
C CYS A 427 12.39 -13.13 16.89
N LYS A 428 12.78 -14.38 17.15
CA LYS A 428 11.86 -15.53 17.06
C LYS A 428 10.84 -15.59 18.18
N ASP A 429 11.19 -15.10 19.36
CA ASP A 429 10.29 -15.04 20.53
C ASP A 429 9.47 -13.74 20.58
N GLY A 430 9.57 -12.92 19.54
CA GLY A 430 8.96 -11.59 19.47
C GLY A 430 9.75 -10.53 20.24
N PHE A 431 9.09 -9.40 20.51
CA PHE A 431 9.70 -8.20 21.08
C PHE A 431 9.13 -7.84 22.46
N ILE A 432 9.85 -7.02 23.22
CA ILE A 432 9.45 -6.63 24.59
C ILE A 432 8.19 -5.77 24.63
N TYR A 433 7.93 -5.02 23.56
CA TYR A 433 6.65 -4.35 23.34
C TYR A 433 5.80 -5.22 22.42
N PRO A 434 4.52 -5.39 22.74
CA PRO A 434 3.68 -6.20 21.90
C PRO A 434 3.25 -5.46 20.65
N SER A 435 2.94 -6.21 19.60
CA SER A 435 2.19 -5.66 18.48
C SER A 435 0.70 -5.54 18.83
N TYR A 436 -0.01 -4.63 18.16
CA TYR A 436 -1.46 -4.54 18.33
C TYR A 436 -2.15 -5.87 18.05
N PHE A 437 -1.62 -6.67 17.11
CA PHE A 437 -2.19 -7.97 16.73
C PHE A 437 -2.10 -9.02 17.85
N GLU A 438 -1.07 -8.94 18.68
CA GLU A 438 -0.83 -9.87 19.78
C GLU A 438 -1.57 -9.47 21.05
N ASP A 439 -1.82 -8.16 21.23
CA ASP A 439 -2.20 -7.59 22.52
C ASP A 439 -3.58 -6.95 22.56
N ILE A 440 -4.10 -6.48 21.42
CA ILE A 440 -5.34 -5.70 21.30
C ILE A 440 -6.32 -6.41 20.39
#